data_AF-A0A6M3ZIW6-F1
#
_entry.id   AF-A0A6M3ZIW6-F1
#
_cell.length_a   1.000
_cell.length_b   1.000
_cell.length_c   1.000
_cell.angle_alpha   90.00
_cell.angle_beta   90.00
_cell.angle_gamma   90.00
#
_symmetry.space_group_name_H-M   'P 1'
#
loop_
_entity.id
_entity.type
_entity.pdbx_description
1 polymer ?
#
loop_
_entity_poly.entity_id
_entity_poly.type
_entity_poly.pdbx_seq_one_letter_code
_entity_poly.pdbx_strand_id
1 'polypeptide(L)'
;MFFGNQTPLEKKIKICRAKRTVQIKTFLASINEQEKRTFLTDMFKLEAMLTHYATVSERLLIFVDNNIIQDILQRDIHSDRKRRFYSFLAALSLAQDYYLIDVFACISPAVLFEVGGKRSNHSLAEAEKIMASVIDAMAEVGLATHLVGFNSTRDLLNLFKKISYDESQIRIAMDKVVARRWERDFSAACQYGGIRIPLSLAEEECPEIRLTYFSPWVVKWIFMHMIEKRMYRENKNQPKARALMHLGNETTFSIIKSKDMGVEGLGDIELLTYCDLTNQTIHNSPEITVGLTYDGRLYETLMARSNVVTVGSTHEGGVDNPEDSTLAFMWDIKQSEKRTKKINQRMRGYASELKVFGDEVLGISDESNQTSKTDPST
;
A
#
# COMPACT_ATOMS: atom_id res chain seq x y z
N MET A 1 19.00 35.33 -4.99
CA MET A 1 18.41 34.34 -5.92
C MET A 1 19.49 33.38 -6.36
N PHE A 2 19.60 32.20 -5.76
CA PHE A 2 20.43 31.12 -6.28
C PHE A 2 19.55 30.24 -7.16
N PHE A 3 19.47 30.54 -8.45
CA PHE A 3 18.98 29.55 -9.42
C PHE A 3 20.12 28.57 -9.65
N GLY A 4 20.23 27.56 -8.78
CA GLY A 4 21.01 26.37 -9.12
C GLY A 4 20.51 25.81 -10.46
N ASN A 5 21.42 25.41 -11.33
CA ASN A 5 21.07 24.78 -12.60
C ASN A 5 20.22 23.53 -12.32
N GLN A 6 18.92 23.60 -12.60
CA GLN A 6 18.01 22.46 -12.45
C GLN A 6 18.44 21.33 -13.38
N THR A 7 18.42 20.10 -12.86
CA THR A 7 18.73 18.94 -13.69
C THR A 7 17.64 18.72 -14.75
N PRO A 8 17.95 18.07 -15.89
CA PRO A 8 16.93 17.73 -16.89
C PRO A 8 15.75 16.93 -16.32
N LEU A 9 16.02 16.06 -15.34
CA LEU A 9 15.01 15.26 -14.65
C LEU A 9 14.07 16.13 -13.78
N GLU A 10 14.63 17.04 -12.98
CA GLU A 10 13.84 17.99 -12.19
C GLU A 10 12.94 18.86 -13.08
N LYS A 11 13.47 19.30 -14.22
CA LYS A 11 12.70 20.06 -15.20
C LYS A 11 11.56 19.22 -15.78
N LYS A 12 11.81 17.96 -16.13
CA LYS A 12 10.77 17.02 -16.61
C LYS A 12 9.67 16.84 -15.58
N ILE A 13 10.02 16.57 -14.32
CA ILE A 13 9.08 16.40 -13.21
C ILE A 13 8.15 17.62 -13.07
N LYS A 14 8.71 18.84 -13.05
CA LYS A 14 7.93 20.08 -12.94
C LYS A 14 6.99 20.28 -14.12
N ILE A 15 7.46 20.04 -15.34
CA ILE A 15 6.66 20.17 -16.56
C ILE A 15 5.51 19.15 -16.55
N CYS A 16 5.78 17.89 -16.21
CA CYS A 16 4.77 16.85 -16.15
C CYS A 16 3.72 17.16 -15.06
N ARG A 17 4.16 17.59 -13.89
CA ARG A 17 3.26 18.01 -12.80
C ARG A 17 2.33 19.14 -13.24
N ALA A 18 2.87 20.19 -13.88
CA ALA A 18 2.07 21.31 -14.37
C ALA A 18 1.05 20.92 -15.47
N LYS A 19 1.25 19.79 -16.16
CA LYS A 19 0.37 19.32 -17.24
C LYS A 19 -0.73 18.36 -16.79
N ARG A 20 -0.68 17.83 -15.56
CA ARG A 20 -1.60 16.77 -15.09
C ARG A 20 -3.06 17.14 -15.28
N THR A 21 -3.48 18.32 -14.80
CA THR A 21 -4.89 18.76 -14.87
C THR A 21 -5.41 18.81 -16.31
N VAL A 22 -4.61 19.33 -17.25
CA VAL A 22 -4.97 19.39 -18.67
C VAL A 22 -5.07 17.98 -19.26
N GLN A 23 -4.14 17.10 -18.92
CA GLN A 23 -4.13 15.70 -19.37
C GLN A 23 -5.37 14.94 -18.87
N ILE A 24 -5.73 15.10 -17.59
CA ILE A 24 -6.92 14.49 -16.98
C ILE A 24 -8.19 14.98 -17.68
N LYS A 25 -8.36 16.30 -17.85
CA LYS A 25 -9.52 16.88 -18.54
C LYS A 25 -9.66 16.37 -19.97
N THR A 26 -8.55 16.32 -20.70
CA THR A 26 -8.53 15.80 -22.08
C THR A 26 -8.93 14.33 -22.12
N PHE A 27 -8.43 13.52 -21.18
CA PHE A 27 -8.82 12.11 -21.08
C PHE A 27 -10.31 11.95 -20.75
N LEU A 28 -10.82 12.66 -19.73
CA LEU A 28 -12.23 12.61 -19.32
C LEU A 28 -13.19 13.02 -20.44
N ALA A 29 -12.81 13.98 -21.29
CA ALA A 29 -13.58 14.39 -22.46
C ALA A 29 -13.61 13.32 -23.57
N SER A 30 -12.63 12.40 -23.59
CA SER A 30 -12.48 11.37 -24.62
C SER A 30 -13.15 10.04 -24.30
N ILE A 31 -13.58 9.83 -23.05
CA ILE A 31 -14.14 8.56 -22.57
C ILE A 31 -15.64 8.65 -22.30
N ASN A 32 -16.31 7.50 -22.30
CA ASN A 32 -17.75 7.43 -22.02
C ASN A 32 -18.06 7.42 -20.51
N GLU A 33 -19.35 7.56 -20.15
CA GLU A 33 -19.79 7.61 -18.75
C GLU A 33 -19.46 6.35 -17.92
N GLN A 34 -19.46 5.17 -18.52
CA GLN A 34 -19.11 3.94 -17.81
C GLN A 34 -17.61 3.89 -17.48
N GLU A 35 -16.77 4.33 -18.41
CA GLU A 35 -15.33 4.46 -18.19
C GLU A 35 -15.02 5.56 -17.17
N LYS A 36 -15.76 6.68 -17.18
CA LYS A 36 -15.64 7.73 -16.15
C LYS A 36 -15.94 7.19 -14.76
N ARG A 37 -17.02 6.40 -14.58
CA ARG A 37 -17.35 5.79 -13.29
C ARG A 37 -16.25 4.87 -12.77
N THR A 38 -15.68 4.06 -13.66
CA THR A 38 -14.55 3.18 -13.31
C THR A 38 -13.31 4.01 -12.95
N PHE A 39 -13.01 5.06 -13.73
CA PHE A 39 -11.91 5.98 -13.46
C PHE A 39 -12.05 6.63 -12.08
N LEU A 40 -13.24 7.10 -11.71
CA LEU A 40 -13.52 7.71 -10.41
C LEU A 40 -13.34 6.70 -9.27
N THR A 41 -13.82 5.48 -9.46
CA THR A 41 -13.65 4.40 -8.47
C THR A 41 -12.17 4.10 -8.23
N ASP A 42 -11.40 3.96 -9.31
CA ASP A 42 -9.95 3.74 -9.26
C ASP A 42 -9.23 4.93 -8.57
N MET A 43 -9.62 6.17 -8.89
CA MET A 43 -9.04 7.38 -8.30
C MET A 43 -9.34 7.50 -6.80
N PHE A 44 -10.61 7.36 -6.39
CA PHE A 44 -11.03 7.48 -4.99
C PHE A 44 -10.40 6.40 -4.11
N LYS A 45 -10.17 5.21 -4.66
CA LYS A 45 -9.43 4.16 -3.96
C LYS A 45 -8.02 4.61 -3.58
N LEU A 46 -7.29 5.22 -4.52
CA LEU A 46 -5.93 5.70 -4.25
C LEU A 46 -5.93 6.94 -3.34
N GLU A 47 -6.87 7.87 -3.56
CA GLU A 47 -7.05 9.05 -2.73
C GLU A 47 -7.28 8.67 -1.26
N ALA A 48 -8.16 7.72 -0.99
CA ALA A 48 -8.46 7.26 0.37
C ALA A 48 -7.22 6.73 1.10
N MET A 49 -6.32 6.01 0.41
CA MET A 49 -5.04 5.60 1.03
C MET A 49 -4.16 6.80 1.34
N LEU A 50 -4.03 7.73 0.39
CA LEU A 50 -3.17 8.90 0.55
C LEU A 50 -3.66 9.79 1.68
N THR A 51 -4.95 10.12 1.74
CA THR A 51 -5.49 11.01 2.77
C THR A 51 -5.45 10.36 4.14
N HIS A 52 -5.70 9.05 4.24
CA HIS A 52 -5.58 8.32 5.51
C HIS A 52 -4.18 8.44 6.11
N TYR A 53 -3.13 8.21 5.32
CA TYR A 53 -1.74 8.37 5.77
C TYR A 53 -1.36 9.86 5.97
N ALA A 54 -1.92 10.76 5.17
CA ALA A 54 -1.67 12.20 5.27
C ALA A 54 -2.19 12.82 6.58
N THR A 55 -3.14 12.16 7.24
CA THR A 55 -3.58 12.58 8.59
C THR A 55 -2.43 12.57 9.61
N VAL A 56 -1.42 11.71 9.41
CA VAL A 56 -0.24 11.58 10.26
C VAL A 56 0.89 12.48 9.78
N SER A 57 1.21 12.48 8.48
CA SER A 57 2.32 13.22 7.90
C SER A 57 1.93 13.95 6.61
N GLU A 58 2.34 15.22 6.47
CA GLU A 58 2.17 15.97 5.22
C GLU A 58 3.24 15.63 4.17
N ARG A 59 4.19 14.76 4.51
CA ARG A 59 5.19 14.19 3.60
C ARG A 59 5.03 12.68 3.53
N LEU A 60 4.78 12.17 2.33
CA LEU A 60 4.52 10.76 2.05
C LEU A 60 5.54 10.19 1.07
N LEU A 61 6.08 9.03 1.44
CA LEU A 61 6.92 8.20 0.60
C LEU A 61 6.08 7.04 0.03
N ILE A 62 5.73 7.13 -1.25
CA ILE A 62 4.85 6.16 -1.89
C ILE A 62 5.65 5.00 -2.45
N PHE A 63 5.45 3.80 -1.91
CA PHE A 63 5.82 2.57 -2.60
C PHE A 63 4.73 2.23 -3.61
N VAL A 64 5.13 2.18 -4.88
CA VAL A 64 4.22 1.96 -6.00
C VAL A 64 4.25 0.48 -6.36
N ASP A 65 3.08 -0.18 -6.35
CA ASP A 65 2.91 -1.54 -6.88
C ASP A 65 3.42 -1.62 -8.34
N ASN A 66 4.10 -2.70 -8.68
CA ASN A 66 4.56 -2.97 -10.05
C ASN A 66 3.42 -2.82 -11.07
N ASN A 67 2.18 -3.18 -10.72
CA ASN A 67 1.03 -2.97 -11.61
C ASN A 67 0.85 -1.51 -12.05
N ILE A 68 1.05 -0.55 -11.15
CA ILE A 68 0.96 0.88 -11.46
C ILE A 68 2.11 1.32 -12.37
N ILE A 69 3.32 0.80 -12.14
CA ILE A 69 4.47 1.05 -13.03
C ILE A 69 4.18 0.52 -14.43
N GLN A 70 3.64 -0.70 -14.54
CA GLN A 70 3.22 -1.27 -15.82
C GLN A 70 2.07 -0.47 -16.45
N ASP A 71 1.16 0.10 -15.66
CA ASP A 71 0.11 0.97 -16.18
C ASP A 71 0.67 2.24 -16.80
N ILE A 72 1.76 2.81 -16.25
CA ILE A 72 2.46 3.94 -16.85
C ILE A 72 3.16 3.52 -18.14
N LEU A 73 3.95 2.44 -18.09
CA LEU A 73 4.79 1.99 -19.20
C LEU A 73 4.00 1.45 -20.41
N GLN A 74 2.83 0.84 -20.17
CA GLN A 74 2.04 0.15 -21.20
C GLN A 74 0.68 0.83 -21.47
N ARG A 75 0.48 2.08 -21.02
CA ARG A 75 -0.78 2.83 -21.16
C ARG A 75 -1.29 2.91 -22.60
N ASP A 76 -0.39 2.97 -23.59
CA ASP A 76 -0.78 3.17 -24.99
C ASP A 76 -1.22 1.86 -25.67
N ILE A 77 -1.00 0.72 -25.01
CA ILE A 77 -1.30 -0.62 -25.55
C ILE A 77 -2.67 -1.12 -25.06
N HIS A 78 -3.02 -0.84 -23.80
CA HIS A 78 -4.21 -1.39 -23.14
C HIS A 78 -5.10 -0.27 -22.58
N SER A 79 -6.38 -0.24 -22.97
CA SER A 79 -7.35 0.78 -22.53
C SER A 79 -7.53 0.81 -21.00
N ASP A 80 -7.56 -0.35 -20.34
CA ASP A 80 -7.67 -0.44 -18.89
C ASP A 80 -6.46 0.19 -18.18
N ARG A 81 -5.25 -0.08 -18.70
CA ARG A 81 -4.02 0.52 -18.17
C ARG A 81 -3.99 2.03 -18.38
N LYS A 82 -4.45 2.49 -19.54
CA LYS A 82 -4.62 3.91 -19.83
C LYS A 82 -5.51 4.59 -18.80
N ARG A 83 -6.68 4.00 -18.51
CA ARG A 83 -7.60 4.53 -17.50
C ARG A 83 -6.94 4.62 -16.12
N ARG A 84 -6.33 3.53 -15.65
CA ARG A 84 -5.65 3.48 -14.34
C ARG A 84 -4.46 4.44 -14.26
N PHE A 85 -3.74 4.66 -15.36
CA PHE A 85 -2.72 5.70 -15.44
C PHE A 85 -3.31 7.10 -15.17
N TYR A 86 -4.41 7.47 -15.83
CA TYR A 86 -5.05 8.76 -15.60
C TYR A 86 -5.69 8.87 -14.21
N SER A 87 -6.27 7.79 -13.67
CA SER A 87 -6.77 7.77 -12.29
C SER A 87 -5.65 8.02 -11.29
N PHE A 88 -4.45 7.46 -11.54
CA PHE A 88 -3.27 7.70 -10.72
C PHE A 88 -2.81 9.15 -10.81
N LEU A 89 -2.75 9.72 -12.03
CA LEU A 89 -2.44 11.14 -12.23
C LEU A 89 -3.43 12.06 -11.48
N ALA A 90 -4.72 11.73 -11.49
CA ALA A 90 -5.74 12.50 -10.80
C ALA A 90 -5.58 12.43 -9.28
N ALA A 91 -5.35 11.24 -8.72
CA ALA A 91 -5.06 11.07 -7.30
C ALA A 91 -3.80 11.85 -6.87
N LEU A 92 -2.74 11.84 -7.68
CA LEU A 92 -1.53 12.62 -7.41
C LEU A 92 -1.73 14.13 -7.54
N SER A 93 -2.53 14.59 -8.51
CA SER A 93 -2.84 16.01 -8.66
C SER A 93 -3.65 16.51 -7.48
N LEU A 94 -4.67 15.76 -7.07
CA LEU A 94 -5.46 16.07 -5.89
C LEU A 94 -4.59 16.10 -4.63
N ALA A 95 -3.76 15.07 -4.39
CA ALA A 95 -2.90 15.01 -3.21
C ALA A 95 -1.85 16.14 -3.17
N GLN A 96 -1.16 16.42 -4.27
CA GLN A 96 -0.03 17.36 -4.24
C GLN A 96 -0.41 18.81 -4.52
N ASP A 97 -1.45 19.05 -5.34
CA ASP A 97 -1.78 20.39 -5.82
C ASP A 97 -2.97 21.01 -5.06
N TYR A 98 -3.88 20.18 -4.53
CA TYR A 98 -5.04 20.63 -3.75
C TYR A 98 -4.85 20.37 -2.25
N TYR A 99 -4.47 19.16 -1.85
CA TYR A 99 -4.20 18.83 -0.44
C TYR A 99 -2.84 19.31 0.06
N LEU A 100 -1.96 19.75 -0.86
CA LEU A 100 -0.62 20.25 -0.58
C LEU A 100 0.27 19.24 0.17
N ILE A 101 0.13 17.95 -0.17
CA ILE A 101 0.93 16.87 0.40
C ILE A 101 2.21 16.71 -0.42
N ASP A 102 3.35 16.67 0.27
CA ASP A 102 4.64 16.38 -0.35
C ASP A 102 4.77 14.88 -0.60
N VAL A 103 4.61 14.50 -1.87
CA VAL A 103 4.61 13.11 -2.31
C VAL A 103 5.86 12.78 -3.13
N PHE A 104 6.51 11.67 -2.77
CA PHE A 104 7.68 11.13 -3.45
C PHE A 104 7.49 9.65 -3.79
N ALA A 105 8.05 9.17 -4.90
CA ALA A 105 8.01 7.76 -5.27
C ALA A 105 9.21 7.01 -4.67
N CYS A 106 8.95 5.92 -3.95
CA CYS A 106 9.95 4.99 -3.45
C CYS A 106 10.02 3.76 -4.34
N ILE A 107 11.21 3.47 -4.85
CA ILE A 107 11.46 2.32 -5.72
C ILE A 107 12.46 1.40 -5.04
N SER A 108 12.02 0.17 -4.81
CA SER A 108 12.78 -0.88 -4.16
C SER A 108 13.41 -1.86 -5.15
N PRO A 109 14.42 -2.65 -4.72
CA PRO A 109 15.05 -3.66 -5.54
C PRO A 109 14.07 -4.72 -6.07
N ALA A 110 13.06 -5.16 -5.31
CA ALA A 110 12.14 -6.19 -5.82
C ALA A 110 11.26 -5.65 -6.96
N VAL A 111 10.84 -4.38 -6.90
CA VAL A 111 10.14 -3.73 -8.02
C VAL A 111 11.01 -3.69 -9.26
N LEU A 112 12.27 -3.29 -9.15
CA LEU A 112 13.21 -3.27 -10.28
C LEU A 112 13.48 -4.68 -10.82
N PHE A 113 13.56 -5.68 -9.94
CA PHE A 113 13.72 -7.08 -10.31
C PHE A 113 12.52 -7.60 -11.11
N GLU A 114 11.30 -7.28 -10.69
CA GLU A 114 10.09 -7.66 -11.41
C GLU A 114 9.97 -6.96 -12.77
N VAL A 115 10.23 -5.65 -12.84
CA VAL A 115 10.26 -4.89 -14.10
C VAL A 115 11.33 -5.42 -15.04
N GLY A 116 12.47 -5.87 -14.52
CA GLY A 116 13.55 -6.53 -15.26
C GLY A 116 13.21 -7.93 -15.81
N GLY A 117 12.03 -8.46 -15.50
CA GLY A 117 11.57 -9.77 -15.92
C GLY A 117 12.03 -10.91 -15.00
N LYS A 118 12.31 -10.62 -13.73
CA LYS A 118 12.67 -11.61 -12.69
C LYS A 118 13.92 -12.43 -13.01
N ARG A 119 14.92 -11.81 -13.63
CA ARG A 119 16.20 -12.45 -13.96
C ARG A 119 17.28 -12.00 -12.98
N SER A 120 18.05 -12.93 -12.43
CA SER A 120 19.17 -12.60 -11.53
C SER A 120 20.43 -12.18 -12.27
N ASN A 121 20.57 -12.56 -13.55
CA ASN A 121 21.81 -12.45 -14.33
C ASN A 121 21.77 -11.26 -15.28
N HIS A 122 21.44 -10.08 -14.76
CA HIS A 122 21.53 -8.83 -15.51
C HIS A 122 22.99 -8.35 -15.59
N SER A 123 23.36 -7.81 -16.74
CA SER A 123 24.55 -6.97 -16.87
C SER A 123 24.33 -5.62 -16.19
N LEU A 124 25.43 -4.89 -15.90
CA LEU A 124 25.36 -3.56 -15.30
C LEU A 124 24.53 -2.60 -16.17
N ALA A 125 24.75 -2.61 -17.48
CA ALA A 125 24.03 -1.76 -18.43
C ALA A 125 22.53 -2.08 -18.49
N GLU A 126 22.15 -3.36 -18.39
CA GLU A 126 20.73 -3.73 -18.33
C GLU A 126 20.07 -3.22 -17.05
N ALA A 127 20.72 -3.37 -15.90
CA ALA A 127 20.21 -2.87 -14.62
C ALA A 127 20.07 -1.34 -14.60
N GLU A 128 21.03 -0.61 -15.17
CA GLU A 128 20.93 0.85 -15.35
C GLU A 128 19.76 1.23 -16.25
N LYS A 129 19.54 0.50 -17.35
CA LYS A 129 18.41 0.74 -18.25
C LYS A 129 17.06 0.50 -17.57
N ILE A 130 16.93 -0.57 -16.78
CA ILE A 130 15.71 -0.87 -16.02
C ILE A 130 15.42 0.26 -15.03
N MET A 131 16.42 0.65 -14.25
CA MET A 131 16.31 1.73 -13.26
C MET A 131 15.96 3.07 -13.92
N ALA A 132 16.65 3.42 -15.01
CA ALA A 132 16.35 4.63 -15.77
C ALA A 132 14.91 4.62 -16.31
N SER A 133 14.43 3.49 -16.82
CA SER A 133 13.05 3.36 -17.32
C SER A 133 12.01 3.59 -16.21
N VAL A 134 12.24 3.08 -15.00
CA VAL A 134 11.31 3.27 -13.88
C VAL A 134 11.37 4.70 -13.35
N ILE A 135 12.57 5.28 -13.23
CA ILE A 135 12.73 6.70 -12.86
C ILE A 135 12.04 7.60 -13.87
N ASP A 136 12.19 7.32 -15.16
CA ASP A 136 11.55 8.09 -16.22
C ASP A 136 10.03 7.99 -16.16
N ALA A 137 9.49 6.80 -15.92
CA ALA A 137 8.05 6.58 -15.71
C ALA A 137 7.51 7.37 -14.50
N MET A 138 8.23 7.40 -13.38
CA MET A 138 7.85 8.22 -12.22
C MET A 138 7.92 9.73 -12.53
N ALA A 139 8.92 10.15 -13.31
CA ALA A 139 9.03 11.54 -13.75
C ALA A 139 7.90 11.93 -14.73
N GLU A 140 7.43 11.01 -15.57
CA GLU A 140 6.27 11.22 -16.44
C GLU A 140 5.00 11.53 -15.67
N VAL A 141 4.80 10.89 -14.52
CA VAL A 141 3.70 11.21 -13.63
C VAL A 141 3.98 12.40 -12.73
N GLY A 142 5.15 13.05 -12.82
CA GLY A 142 5.51 14.24 -12.04
C GLY A 142 5.97 13.94 -10.61
N LEU A 143 6.50 12.75 -10.34
CA LEU A 143 7.07 12.38 -9.05
C LEU A 143 8.59 12.36 -9.09
N ALA A 144 9.21 12.83 -8.01
CA ALA A 144 10.61 12.60 -7.73
C ALA A 144 10.80 11.20 -7.12
N THR A 145 11.88 10.53 -7.52
CA THR A 145 12.15 9.14 -7.13
C THR A 145 13.22 9.06 -6.05
N HIS A 146 12.95 8.27 -5.01
CA HIS A 146 13.91 7.83 -4.00
C HIS A 146 14.15 6.33 -4.17
N LEU A 147 15.39 5.96 -4.44
CA LEU A 147 15.81 4.56 -4.45
C LEU A 147 16.04 4.11 -3.01
N VAL A 148 15.41 3.02 -2.61
CA VAL A 148 15.46 2.53 -1.22
C VAL A 148 16.16 1.18 -1.16
N GLY A 149 17.04 0.97 -0.18
CA GLY A 149 17.65 -0.34 0.08
C GLY A 149 18.92 -0.68 -0.71
N PHE A 150 19.44 0.23 -1.53
CA PHE A 150 20.72 0.06 -2.24
C PHE A 150 21.39 1.40 -2.57
N ASN A 151 22.73 1.40 -2.67
CA ASN A 151 23.52 2.62 -2.88
C ASN A 151 24.19 2.67 -4.27
N SER A 152 24.19 1.57 -5.01
CA SER A 152 24.80 1.51 -6.34
C SER A 152 24.13 0.44 -7.22
N THR A 153 24.25 0.57 -8.54
CA THR A 153 23.79 -0.45 -9.49
C THR A 153 24.48 -1.80 -9.24
N ARG A 154 25.75 -1.80 -8.80
CA ARG A 154 26.46 -3.05 -8.47
C ARG A 154 25.84 -3.74 -7.25
N ASP A 155 25.44 -2.97 -6.24
CA ASP A 155 24.71 -3.52 -5.08
C ASP A 155 23.35 -4.08 -5.51
N LEU A 156 22.64 -3.38 -6.40
CA LEU A 156 21.37 -3.83 -6.96
C LEU A 156 21.49 -5.21 -7.65
N LEU A 157 22.54 -5.44 -8.43
CA LEU A 157 22.79 -6.75 -9.06
C LEU A 157 23.00 -7.87 -8.02
N ASN A 158 23.67 -7.57 -6.90
CA ASN A 158 23.80 -8.52 -5.81
C ASN A 158 22.46 -8.78 -5.12
N LEU A 159 21.62 -7.76 -4.96
CA LEU A 159 20.27 -7.89 -4.40
C LEU A 159 19.37 -8.72 -5.32
N PHE A 160 19.46 -8.58 -6.65
CA PHE A 160 18.72 -9.43 -7.59
C PHE A 160 19.02 -10.92 -7.41
N LYS A 161 20.28 -11.28 -7.11
CA LYS A 161 20.64 -12.67 -6.78
C LYS A 161 19.99 -13.14 -5.48
N LYS A 162 19.97 -12.29 -4.45
CA LYS A 162 19.32 -12.59 -3.17
C LYS A 162 17.81 -12.72 -3.31
N ILE A 163 17.16 -11.81 -4.04
CA ILE A 163 15.73 -11.87 -4.35
C ILE A 163 15.39 -13.15 -5.09
N SER A 164 16.16 -13.50 -6.13
CA SER A 164 15.94 -14.73 -6.89
C SER A 164 16.14 -16.00 -6.04
N TYR A 165 17.13 -15.99 -5.15
CA TYR A 165 17.31 -17.07 -4.18
C TYR A 165 16.10 -17.18 -3.24
N ASP A 166 15.68 -16.08 -2.62
CA ASP A 166 14.52 -16.06 -1.72
C ASP A 166 13.23 -16.47 -2.44
N GLU A 167 13.01 -16.01 -3.67
CA GLU A 167 11.89 -16.44 -4.53
C GLU A 167 11.84 -17.96 -4.67
N SER A 168 12.99 -18.60 -4.92
CA SER A 168 13.07 -20.06 -5.02
C SER A 168 12.70 -20.76 -3.71
N GLN A 169 13.14 -20.21 -2.56
CA GLN A 169 12.84 -20.78 -1.24
C GLN A 169 11.36 -20.63 -0.90
N ILE A 170 10.78 -19.45 -1.17
CA ILE A 170 9.35 -19.18 -1.02
C ILE A 170 8.53 -20.13 -1.89
N ARG A 171 8.93 -20.34 -3.15
CA ARG A 171 8.25 -21.28 -4.05
C ARG A 171 8.23 -22.70 -3.48
N ILE A 172 9.39 -23.22 -3.06
CA ILE A 172 9.51 -24.56 -2.48
C ILE A 172 8.61 -24.71 -1.24
N ALA A 173 8.58 -23.71 -0.36
CA ALA A 173 7.72 -23.72 0.82
C ALA A 173 6.23 -23.66 0.46
N MET A 174 5.86 -22.86 -0.53
CA MET A 174 4.50 -22.77 -1.06
C MET A 174 4.03 -24.10 -1.65
N ASP A 175 4.87 -24.77 -2.45
CA ASP A 175 4.53 -26.07 -3.02
C ASP A 175 4.31 -27.13 -1.92
N LYS A 176 5.12 -27.10 -0.84
CA LYS A 176 4.91 -27.95 0.35
C LYS A 176 3.56 -27.68 1.03
N VAL A 177 3.20 -26.40 1.22
CA VAL A 177 1.91 -26.03 1.82
C VAL A 177 0.74 -26.44 0.92
N VAL A 178 0.90 -26.31 -0.40
CA VAL A 178 -0.13 -26.67 -1.38
C VAL A 178 -0.38 -28.17 -1.42
N ALA A 179 0.68 -28.98 -1.36
CA ALA A 179 0.61 -30.43 -1.45
C ALA A 179 0.10 -31.11 -0.17
N ARG A 180 0.22 -30.43 0.98
CA ARG A 180 -0.20 -30.96 2.28
C ARG A 180 -1.72 -30.91 2.44
N ARG A 181 -2.29 -31.94 3.10
CA ARG A 181 -3.68 -31.91 3.60
C ARG A 181 -3.77 -31.17 4.93
N TRP A 182 -4.77 -30.29 5.01
CA TRP A 182 -5.02 -29.37 6.10
C TRP A 182 -6.28 -29.70 6.92
N GLU A 183 -6.86 -30.88 6.70
CA GLU A 183 -7.85 -31.44 7.61
C GLU A 183 -7.25 -31.62 9.02
N ARG A 184 -7.95 -31.11 10.03
CA ARG A 184 -7.53 -31.09 11.43
C ARG A 184 -8.75 -31.23 12.33
N ASP A 185 -8.58 -31.93 13.43
CA ASP A 185 -9.61 -32.00 14.47
C ASP A 185 -9.43 -30.83 15.45
N PHE A 186 -10.35 -29.87 15.40
CA PHE A 186 -10.40 -28.74 16.34
C PHE A 186 -11.37 -28.97 17.49
N SER A 187 -12.05 -30.12 17.52
CA SER A 187 -12.99 -30.51 18.57
C SER A 187 -12.30 -31.17 19.77
N ALA A 188 -11.08 -31.69 19.57
CA ALA A 188 -10.24 -32.18 20.65
C ALA A 188 -9.84 -31.02 21.57
N ALA A 189 -10.38 -31.01 22.79
CA ALA A 189 -9.84 -30.19 23.85
C ALA A 189 -8.35 -30.52 24.00
N CYS A 190 -7.48 -29.52 24.04
CA CYS A 190 -6.11 -29.72 24.51
C CYS A 190 -6.17 -30.43 25.88
N GLN A 191 -5.13 -31.19 26.25
CA GLN A 191 -5.05 -31.93 27.53
C GLN A 191 -5.39 -31.08 28.79
N TYR A 192 -5.42 -29.75 28.66
CA TYR A 192 -5.75 -28.76 29.69
C TYR A 192 -7.08 -27.99 29.45
N GLY A 193 -7.99 -28.48 28.60
CA GLY A 193 -9.31 -27.86 28.38
C GLY A 193 -9.35 -26.67 27.41
N GLY A 194 -8.27 -26.40 26.66
CA GLY A 194 -8.18 -25.30 25.69
C GLY A 194 -8.63 -25.68 24.28
N ILE A 195 -9.09 -24.69 23.50
CA ILE A 195 -9.35 -24.84 22.06
C ILE A 195 -8.08 -24.48 21.29
N ARG A 196 -7.68 -25.29 20.30
CA ARG A 196 -6.55 -24.94 19.43
C ARG A 196 -6.94 -23.81 18.48
N ILE A 197 -6.23 -22.70 18.55
CA ILE A 197 -6.46 -21.54 17.69
C ILE A 197 -5.86 -21.85 16.29
N PRO A 198 -6.64 -21.74 15.21
CA PRO A 198 -6.20 -22.04 13.84
C PRO A 198 -4.94 -21.29 13.40
N LEU A 199 -4.82 -20.00 13.75
CA LEU A 199 -3.64 -19.20 13.41
C LEU A 199 -2.37 -19.68 14.14
N SER A 200 -2.49 -20.08 15.41
CA SER A 200 -1.37 -20.66 16.17
C SER A 200 -0.93 -21.99 15.58
N LEU A 201 -1.87 -22.83 15.17
CA LEU A 201 -1.55 -24.06 14.42
C LEU A 201 -0.88 -23.76 13.07
N ALA A 202 -1.34 -22.74 12.36
CA ALA A 202 -0.74 -22.31 11.11
C ALA A 202 0.70 -21.81 11.32
N GLU A 203 0.99 -21.19 12.46
CA GLU A 203 2.32 -20.76 12.85
C GLU A 203 3.26 -21.94 13.09
N GLU A 204 2.84 -22.91 13.90
CA GLU A 204 3.60 -24.14 14.21
C GLU A 204 3.91 -24.94 12.94
N GLU A 205 2.97 -24.97 12.01
CA GLU A 205 3.03 -25.78 10.79
C GLU A 205 3.63 -25.03 9.59
N CYS A 206 4.01 -23.77 9.79
CA CYS A 206 4.63 -22.95 8.75
C CYS A 206 6.02 -23.51 8.40
N PRO A 207 6.35 -23.69 7.11
CA PRO A 207 7.68 -24.12 6.73
C PRO A 207 8.74 -23.15 7.24
N GLU A 208 9.85 -23.68 7.77
CA GLU A 208 11.04 -22.86 8.03
C GLU A 208 11.70 -22.50 6.70
N ILE A 209 11.91 -21.20 6.48
CA ILE A 209 12.49 -20.65 5.26
C ILE A 209 13.65 -19.75 5.64
N ARG A 210 14.82 -19.98 5.05
CA ARG A 210 15.97 -19.09 5.20
C ARG A 210 15.93 -18.07 4.07
N LEU A 211 15.71 -16.82 4.44
CA LEU A 211 15.65 -15.69 3.51
C LEU A 211 16.86 -14.78 3.71
N THR A 212 17.25 -14.08 2.65
CA THR A 212 18.44 -13.23 2.57
C THR A 212 18.15 -11.80 2.16
N TYR A 213 16.94 -11.55 1.65
CA TYR A 213 16.44 -10.25 1.20
C TYR A 213 15.10 -9.91 1.86
N PHE A 214 14.08 -10.77 1.71
CA PHE A 214 12.74 -10.47 2.22
C PHE A 214 12.66 -10.68 3.74
N SER A 215 11.75 -9.93 4.38
CA SER A 215 11.48 -10.07 5.82
C SER A 215 10.98 -11.48 6.14
N PRO A 216 11.70 -12.27 6.96
CA PRO A 216 11.27 -13.60 7.38
C PRO A 216 9.90 -13.59 8.08
N TRP A 217 9.64 -12.55 8.87
CA TRP A 217 8.37 -12.40 9.57
C TRP A 217 7.21 -12.18 8.59
N VAL A 218 7.35 -11.28 7.61
CA VAL A 218 6.27 -11.00 6.63
C VAL A 218 5.99 -12.24 5.79
N VAL A 219 7.03 -12.94 5.35
CA VAL A 219 6.87 -14.18 4.57
C VAL A 219 6.19 -15.27 5.41
N LYS A 220 6.64 -15.48 6.67
CA LYS A 220 5.99 -16.42 7.60
C LYS A 220 4.52 -16.06 7.81
N TRP A 221 4.20 -14.77 8.01
CA TRP A 221 2.84 -14.29 8.17
C TRP A 221 1.96 -14.59 6.94
N ILE A 222 2.47 -14.39 5.72
CA ILE A 222 1.76 -14.75 4.48
C ILE A 222 1.49 -16.27 4.44
N PHE A 223 2.47 -17.10 4.84
CA PHE A 223 2.30 -18.55 4.89
C PHE A 223 1.28 -18.99 5.94
N MET A 224 1.30 -18.41 7.14
CA MET A 224 0.32 -18.67 8.20
C MET A 224 -1.11 -18.45 7.68
N HIS A 225 -1.34 -17.31 7.02
CA HIS A 225 -2.62 -16.98 6.41
C HIS A 225 -3.03 -17.95 5.29
N MET A 226 -2.08 -18.33 4.42
CA MET A 226 -2.34 -19.32 3.38
C MET A 226 -2.75 -20.68 3.97
N ILE A 227 -2.07 -21.11 5.03
CA ILE A 227 -2.33 -22.36 5.76
C ILE A 227 -3.70 -22.31 6.43
N GLU A 228 -4.02 -21.24 7.18
CA GLU A 228 -5.30 -21.04 7.85
C GLU A 228 -6.48 -21.13 6.87
N LYS A 229 -6.36 -20.49 5.70
CA LYS A 229 -7.40 -20.54 4.68
C LYS A 229 -7.61 -21.94 4.10
N ARG A 230 -6.55 -22.72 3.93
CA ARG A 230 -6.65 -24.12 3.49
C ARG A 230 -7.29 -24.98 4.57
N MET A 231 -6.88 -24.82 5.82
CA MET A 231 -7.54 -25.45 6.97
C MET A 231 -9.03 -25.13 6.99
N TYR A 232 -9.43 -23.87 6.80
CA TYR A 232 -10.84 -23.52 6.76
C TYR A 232 -11.61 -24.26 5.65
N ARG A 233 -11.06 -24.29 4.42
CA ARG A 233 -11.73 -24.92 3.27
C ARG A 233 -11.89 -26.42 3.45
N GLU A 234 -10.88 -27.09 3.98
CA GLU A 234 -10.86 -28.54 4.16
C GLU A 234 -11.67 -28.98 5.39
N ASN A 235 -11.83 -28.12 6.40
CA ASN A 235 -12.60 -28.42 7.62
C ASN A 235 -14.01 -27.79 7.63
N LYS A 236 -14.60 -27.54 6.44
CA LYS A 236 -15.90 -26.84 6.27
C LYS A 236 -17.06 -27.42 7.10
N ASN A 237 -16.97 -28.72 7.44
CA ASN A 237 -17.98 -29.48 8.18
C ASN A 237 -17.84 -29.37 9.72
N GLN A 238 -16.90 -28.58 10.25
CA GLN A 238 -16.69 -28.40 11.70
C GLN A 238 -17.09 -26.96 12.15
N PRO A 239 -18.35 -26.71 12.56
CA PRO A 239 -18.85 -25.35 12.85
C PRO A 239 -18.12 -24.62 13.99
N LYS A 240 -17.74 -25.35 15.05
CA LYS A 240 -17.04 -24.77 16.21
C LYS A 240 -15.63 -24.28 15.85
N ALA A 241 -14.91 -25.04 15.03
CA ALA A 241 -13.61 -24.68 14.49
C ALA A 241 -13.69 -23.41 13.63
N ARG A 242 -14.72 -23.35 12.78
CA ARG A 242 -14.96 -22.24 11.86
C ARG A 242 -15.27 -20.92 12.56
N ALA A 243 -15.90 -20.94 13.73
CA ALA A 243 -16.16 -19.72 14.50
C ALA A 243 -14.89 -19.03 15.01
N LEU A 244 -13.78 -19.79 15.10
CA LEU A 244 -12.48 -19.31 15.56
C LEU A 244 -11.49 -19.07 14.43
N MET A 245 -11.83 -19.48 13.21
CA MET A 245 -11.04 -19.19 12.01
C MET A 245 -11.41 -17.82 11.49
N HIS A 246 -10.42 -17.06 11.03
CA HIS A 246 -10.66 -15.80 10.34
C HIS A 246 -11.30 -16.08 8.96
N LEU A 247 -12.61 -16.30 8.94
CA LEU A 247 -13.35 -16.36 7.69
C LEU A 247 -14.04 -15.05 7.39
N GLY A 248 -13.44 -14.26 6.50
CA GLY A 248 -14.22 -13.38 5.64
C GLY A 248 -13.60 -12.03 5.31
N ASN A 249 -12.81 -11.44 6.21
CA ASN A 249 -12.56 -9.99 6.11
C ASN A 249 -11.10 -9.55 6.04
N GLU A 250 -10.13 -10.40 6.40
CA GLU A 250 -8.75 -10.11 6.02
C GLU A 250 -8.57 -10.59 4.58
N THR A 251 -7.90 -9.82 3.75
CA THR A 251 -7.81 -10.07 2.30
C THR A 251 -6.41 -10.38 1.84
N THR A 252 -5.51 -10.62 2.79
CA THR A 252 -4.10 -10.98 2.61
C THR A 252 -3.89 -12.22 1.72
N PHE A 253 -4.95 -13.01 1.53
CA PHE A 253 -4.92 -14.42 1.19
C PHE A 253 -4.70 -14.80 -0.29
N SER A 254 -4.08 -13.93 -1.08
CA SER A 254 -3.57 -14.30 -2.41
C SER A 254 -2.44 -13.41 -2.92
N ILE A 255 -1.72 -12.75 -2.00
CA ILE A 255 -0.65 -11.82 -2.35
C ILE A 255 0.47 -12.57 -3.09
N ILE A 256 0.80 -13.77 -2.63
CA ILE A 256 1.78 -14.63 -3.28
C ILE A 256 1.07 -15.74 -4.07
N LYS A 257 1.45 -15.93 -5.35
CA LYS A 257 0.97 -17.04 -6.20
C LYS A 257 2.13 -17.75 -6.88
N SER A 258 2.07 -19.08 -6.92
CA SER A 258 2.95 -19.90 -7.78
C SER A 258 2.46 -19.82 -9.22
N LYS A 259 3.35 -19.50 -10.16
CA LYS A 259 3.14 -19.72 -11.59
C LYS A 259 4.32 -20.50 -12.16
N ASP A 260 4.15 -21.05 -13.36
CA ASP A 260 5.15 -21.90 -14.03
C ASP A 260 6.56 -21.25 -14.05
N MET A 261 6.61 -19.92 -14.19
CA MET A 261 7.83 -19.12 -14.30
C MET A 261 8.35 -18.49 -12.99
N GLY A 262 7.73 -18.72 -11.83
CA GLY A 262 8.18 -18.13 -10.56
C GLY A 262 7.06 -17.79 -9.58
N VAL A 263 7.38 -16.91 -8.62
CA VAL A 263 6.43 -16.42 -7.61
C VAL A 263 5.96 -15.02 -8.00
N GLU A 264 4.65 -14.81 -8.10
CA GLU A 264 4.05 -13.47 -8.26
C GLU A 264 3.82 -12.81 -6.91
N GLY A 265 3.92 -11.47 -6.87
CA GLY A 265 3.69 -10.67 -5.66
C GLY A 265 4.94 -10.46 -4.80
N LEU A 266 6.15 -10.47 -5.39
CA LEU A 266 7.37 -10.18 -4.64
C LEU A 266 7.42 -8.70 -4.22
N GLY A 267 6.97 -7.80 -5.10
CA GLY A 267 6.79 -6.38 -4.76
C GLY A 267 5.76 -6.17 -3.63
N ASP A 268 4.73 -7.01 -3.57
CA ASP A 268 3.70 -6.92 -2.53
C ASP A 268 4.25 -7.27 -1.14
N ILE A 269 5.24 -8.18 -1.04
CA ILE A 269 5.94 -8.46 0.22
C ILE A 269 6.61 -7.19 0.73
N GLU A 270 7.21 -6.39 -0.16
CA GLU A 270 7.84 -5.12 0.24
C GLU A 270 6.81 -4.07 0.64
N LEU A 271 5.67 -4.00 -0.08
CA LEU A 271 4.56 -3.14 0.34
C LEU A 271 4.10 -3.50 1.76
N LEU A 272 3.93 -4.78 2.08
CA LEU A 272 3.57 -5.22 3.44
C LEU A 272 4.67 -4.97 4.48
N THR A 273 5.94 -4.99 4.06
CA THR A 273 7.09 -4.79 4.94
C THR A 273 7.24 -3.32 5.31
N TYR A 274 7.18 -2.43 4.32
CA TYR A 274 7.47 -1.01 4.50
C TYR A 274 6.22 -0.17 4.76
N CYS A 275 5.03 -0.57 4.30
CA CYS A 275 3.83 0.28 4.33
C CYS A 275 2.88 -0.05 5.47
N ASP A 276 3.42 -0.43 6.62
CA ASP A 276 2.67 -0.67 7.86
C ASP A 276 2.66 0.60 8.74
N LEU A 277 1.58 1.38 8.69
CA LEU A 277 1.47 2.62 9.48
C LEU A 277 1.47 2.34 10.98
N THR A 278 0.94 1.19 11.39
CA THR A 278 0.93 0.78 12.79
C THR A 278 2.36 0.66 13.29
N ASN A 279 3.19 -0.09 12.57
CA ASN A 279 4.59 -0.25 12.91
C ASN A 279 5.38 1.07 12.81
N GLN A 280 5.13 1.87 11.77
CA GLN A 280 5.77 3.18 11.59
C GLN A 280 5.45 4.14 12.74
N THR A 281 4.22 4.13 13.26
CA THR A 281 3.78 5.01 14.36
C THR A 281 4.29 4.51 15.71
N ILE A 282 4.28 3.20 15.96
CA ILE A 282 4.88 2.60 17.17
C ILE A 282 6.36 2.97 17.31
N HIS A 283 7.10 2.96 16.20
CA HIS A 283 8.52 3.28 16.17
C HIS A 283 8.85 4.76 15.96
N ASN A 284 7.84 5.65 15.93
CA ASN A 284 8.01 7.08 15.64
C ASN A 284 8.88 7.34 14.40
N SER A 285 8.58 6.61 13.31
CA SER A 285 9.34 6.74 12.05
C SER A 285 9.36 8.20 11.58
N PRO A 286 10.54 8.74 11.21
CA PRO A 286 10.63 10.11 10.71
C PRO A 286 10.00 10.27 9.32
N GLU A 287 9.83 9.17 8.60
CA GLU A 287 9.24 9.14 7.27
C GLU A 287 8.05 8.18 7.26
N ILE A 288 6.93 8.66 6.70
CA ILE A 288 5.72 7.86 6.55
C ILE A 288 5.66 7.29 5.13
N THR A 289 5.64 5.96 5.04
CA THR A 289 5.62 5.19 3.81
C THR A 289 4.23 4.61 3.58
N VAL A 290 3.70 4.82 2.37
CA VAL A 290 2.37 4.37 1.96
C VAL A 290 2.48 3.49 0.72
N GLY A 291 1.76 2.38 0.71
CA GLY A 291 1.71 1.49 -0.44
C GLY A 291 0.51 1.84 -1.30
N LEU A 292 0.69 2.07 -2.60
CA LEU A 292 -0.42 2.28 -3.52
C LEU A 292 -0.59 1.09 -4.46
N THR A 293 -1.83 0.62 -4.58
CA THR A 293 -2.19 -0.52 -5.44
C THR A 293 -3.63 -0.43 -5.94
N TYR A 294 -3.86 -0.91 -7.15
CA TYR A 294 -5.20 -1.14 -7.68
C TYR A 294 -5.76 -2.52 -7.33
N ASP A 295 -4.95 -3.47 -6.84
CA ASP A 295 -5.44 -4.76 -6.37
C ASP A 295 -6.36 -4.57 -5.15
N GLY A 296 -7.59 -5.09 -5.22
CA GLY A 296 -8.59 -4.95 -4.14
C GLY A 296 -8.12 -5.56 -2.83
N ARG A 297 -7.48 -6.73 -2.91
CA ARG A 297 -7.07 -7.52 -1.75
C ARG A 297 -5.84 -6.94 -1.07
N LEU A 298 -4.85 -6.51 -1.86
CA LEU A 298 -3.68 -5.85 -1.32
C LEU A 298 -4.03 -4.51 -0.69
N TYR A 299 -4.91 -3.73 -1.33
CA TYR A 299 -5.45 -2.48 -0.77
C TYR A 299 -6.05 -2.69 0.61
N GLU A 300 -7.00 -3.61 0.74
CA GLU A 300 -7.68 -3.87 2.01
C GLU A 300 -6.70 -4.39 3.08
N THR A 301 -5.71 -5.20 2.70
CA THR A 301 -4.66 -5.66 3.62
C THR A 301 -3.80 -4.51 4.12
N LEU A 302 -3.39 -3.59 3.24
CA LEU A 302 -2.63 -2.40 3.63
C LEU A 302 -3.47 -1.48 4.53
N MET A 303 -4.75 -1.29 4.20
CA MET A 303 -5.67 -0.49 5.02
C MET A 303 -5.89 -1.11 6.41
N ALA A 304 -6.00 -2.43 6.54
CA ALA A 304 -6.11 -3.09 7.83
C ALA A 304 -4.87 -2.86 8.74
N ARG A 305 -3.70 -2.61 8.12
CA ARG A 305 -2.43 -2.32 8.79
C ARG A 305 -2.16 -0.83 8.97
N SER A 306 -3.08 0.02 8.52
CA SER A 306 -2.93 1.47 8.53
C SER A 306 -3.43 2.14 9.83
N ASN A 307 -3.47 1.41 10.95
CA ASN A 307 -3.89 1.99 12.22
C ASN A 307 -2.81 2.92 12.79
N VAL A 308 -3.23 4.03 13.38
CA VAL A 308 -2.33 4.93 14.11
C VAL A 308 -2.30 4.48 15.56
N VAL A 309 -1.16 3.99 16.01
CA VAL A 309 -0.99 3.56 17.40
C VAL A 309 -0.20 4.61 18.16
N THR A 310 -0.72 4.99 19.33
CA THR A 310 0.02 5.80 20.30
C THR A 310 0.55 4.87 21.37
N VAL A 311 1.88 4.80 21.51
CA VAL A 311 2.50 4.11 22.65
C VAL A 311 2.33 5.02 23.86
N GLY A 312 1.46 4.61 24.79
CA GLY A 312 1.33 5.26 26.09
C GLY A 312 2.49 4.89 27.01
N SER A 313 2.66 5.62 28.11
CA SER A 313 3.63 5.25 29.14
C SER A 313 3.29 3.88 29.75
N THR A 314 4.27 3.00 29.86
CA THR A 314 4.18 1.78 30.67
C THR A 314 4.23 2.15 32.15
N HIS A 315 3.30 1.62 32.94
CA HIS A 315 3.25 1.85 34.39
C HIS A 315 3.38 0.54 35.15
N GLU A 316 4.33 0.47 36.08
CA GLU A 316 4.59 -0.70 36.92
C GLU A 316 4.13 -0.47 38.35
N GLY A 317 3.15 -1.27 38.79
CA GLY A 317 2.60 -1.19 40.15
C GLY A 317 3.66 -1.50 41.22
N GLY A 318 3.77 -0.63 42.23
CA GLY A 318 4.74 -0.77 43.32
C GLY A 318 6.14 -0.20 43.01
N VAL A 319 6.36 0.24 41.77
CA VAL A 319 7.58 0.94 41.33
C VAL A 319 7.26 2.41 41.06
N ASP A 320 6.20 2.67 40.29
CA ASP A 320 5.81 4.02 39.92
C ASP A 320 4.91 4.66 40.99
N ASN A 321 5.09 5.98 41.17
CA ASN A 321 4.21 6.79 42.02
C ASN A 321 2.80 6.88 41.37
N PRO A 322 1.73 6.44 42.06
CA PRO A 322 0.38 6.47 41.52
C PRO A 322 -0.11 7.85 41.07
N GLU A 323 0.30 8.92 41.76
CA GLU A 323 -0.09 10.29 41.39
C GLU A 323 0.56 10.70 40.06
N ASP A 324 1.85 10.41 39.89
CA ASP A 324 2.59 10.71 38.66
C ASP A 324 2.06 9.87 37.48
N SER A 325 1.77 8.58 37.70
CA SER A 325 1.14 7.71 36.68
C SER A 325 -0.23 8.23 36.26
N THR A 326 -1.04 8.71 37.21
CA THR A 326 -2.36 9.28 36.91
C THR A 326 -2.22 10.56 36.07
N LEU A 327 -1.28 11.45 36.41
CA LEU A 327 -1.02 12.67 35.65
C LEU A 327 -0.50 12.37 34.24
N ALA A 328 0.40 11.40 34.09
CA ALA A 328 0.89 10.93 32.80
C ALA A 328 -0.25 10.37 31.93
N PHE A 329 -1.11 9.53 32.51
CA PHE A 329 -2.28 9.00 31.82
C PHE A 329 -3.28 10.09 31.38
N MET A 330 -3.58 11.05 32.27
CA MET A 330 -4.43 12.20 31.92
C MET A 330 -3.83 13.05 30.80
N TRP A 331 -2.51 13.21 30.79
CA TRP A 331 -1.79 13.88 29.71
C TRP A 331 -1.94 13.12 28.38
N ASP A 332 -1.77 11.80 28.39
CA ASP A 332 -1.92 10.94 27.20
C ASP A 332 -3.34 11.04 26.62
N ILE A 333 -4.38 11.00 27.46
CA ILE A 333 -5.78 11.24 27.03
C ILE A 333 -5.90 12.60 26.36
N LYS A 334 -5.42 13.67 27.00
CA LYS A 334 -5.51 15.04 26.48
C LYS A 334 -4.77 15.20 25.15
N GLN A 335 -3.62 14.53 24.99
CA GLN A 335 -2.87 14.53 23.73
C GLN A 335 -3.59 13.73 22.65
N SER A 336 -4.23 12.61 23.01
CA SER A 336 -5.08 11.84 22.10
C SER A 336 -6.23 12.70 21.55
N GLU A 337 -6.97 13.39 22.41
CA GLU A 337 -8.06 14.29 21.97
C GLU A 337 -7.59 15.40 21.03
N LYS A 338 -6.44 16.02 21.33
CA LYS A 338 -5.85 17.06 20.46
C LYS A 338 -5.49 16.49 19.08
N ARG A 339 -4.93 15.28 19.03
CA ARG A 339 -4.61 14.58 17.78
C ARG A 339 -5.88 14.28 16.98
N THR A 340 -6.92 13.73 17.60
CA THR A 340 -8.21 13.47 16.95
C THR A 340 -8.82 14.75 16.38
N LYS A 341 -8.78 15.87 17.12
CA LYS A 341 -9.25 17.18 16.63
C LYS A 341 -8.47 17.64 15.39
N LYS A 342 -7.14 17.53 15.41
CA LYS A 342 -6.27 17.88 14.28
C LYS A 342 -6.57 17.02 13.05
N ILE A 343 -6.72 15.70 13.22
CA ILE A 343 -7.07 14.76 12.16
C ILE A 343 -8.43 15.15 11.54
N ASN A 344 -9.45 15.36 12.37
CA ASN A 344 -10.79 15.74 11.91
C ASN A 344 -10.82 17.11 11.20
N GLN A 345 -9.93 18.02 11.56
CA GLN A 345 -9.77 19.29 10.87
C GLN A 345 -9.13 19.09 9.48
N ARG A 346 -8.07 18.29 9.38
CA ARG A 346 -7.43 17.94 8.10
C ARG A 346 -8.42 17.26 7.15
N MET A 347 -9.15 16.25 7.63
CA MET A 347 -10.14 15.53 6.82
C MET A 347 -11.24 16.44 6.28
N ARG A 348 -11.70 17.42 7.08
CA ARG A 348 -12.66 18.44 6.60
C ARG A 348 -12.06 19.34 5.52
N GLY A 349 -10.78 19.72 5.66
CA GLY A 349 -10.04 20.45 4.63
C GLY A 349 -9.98 19.64 3.33
N TYR A 350 -9.57 18.37 3.39
CA TYR A 350 -9.49 17.50 2.23
C TYR A 350 -10.83 17.28 1.55
N ALA A 351 -11.93 17.15 2.31
CA ALA A 351 -13.27 17.06 1.74
C ALA A 351 -13.69 18.32 0.97
N SER A 352 -13.33 19.50 1.48
CA SER A 352 -13.57 20.78 0.80
C SER A 352 -12.78 20.87 -0.51
N GLU A 353 -11.49 20.57 -0.45
CA GLU A 353 -10.60 20.60 -1.62
C GLU A 353 -10.99 19.54 -2.67
N LEU A 354 -11.48 18.38 -2.23
CA LEU A 354 -12.02 17.37 -3.14
C LEU A 354 -13.22 17.89 -3.94
N LYS A 355 -14.09 18.68 -3.31
CA LYS A 355 -15.23 19.29 -3.99
C LYS A 355 -14.76 20.26 -5.07
N VAL A 356 -13.80 21.13 -4.74
CA VAL A 356 -13.20 22.07 -5.71
C VAL A 356 -12.59 21.31 -6.89
N PHE A 357 -11.82 20.26 -6.62
CA PHE A 357 -11.26 19.40 -7.68
C PHE A 357 -12.34 18.72 -8.53
N GLY A 358 -13.43 18.26 -7.89
CA GLY A 358 -14.60 17.69 -8.55
C GLY A 358 -15.23 18.64 -9.56
N ASP A 359 -15.45 19.88 -9.14
CA ASP A 359 -16.03 20.94 -9.98
C ASP A 359 -15.06 21.37 -11.10
N GLU A 360 -13.80 21.66 -10.76
CA GLU A 360 -12.84 22.26 -11.67
C GLU A 360 -12.22 21.27 -12.67
N VAL A 361 -11.98 20.02 -12.24
CA VAL A 361 -11.18 19.04 -12.99
C VAL A 361 -12.02 17.89 -13.47
N LEU A 362 -12.88 17.34 -12.62
CA LEU A 362 -13.69 16.17 -12.95
C LEU A 362 -14.98 16.53 -13.69
N GLY A 363 -15.41 17.80 -13.62
CA GLY A 363 -16.68 18.26 -14.21
C GLY A 363 -17.91 17.67 -13.51
N ILE A 364 -17.78 17.33 -12.23
CA ILE A 364 -18.86 16.81 -11.38
C ILE A 364 -19.49 18.00 -10.67
N SER A 365 -20.44 18.67 -11.31
CA SER A 365 -21.19 19.77 -10.69
C SER A 365 -22.43 19.25 -9.96
N ASP A 366 -22.66 19.70 -8.72
CA ASP A 366 -23.91 19.48 -8.00
C ASP A 366 -25.08 20.19 -8.72
N GLU A 367 -25.83 19.49 -9.58
CA GLU A 367 -27.08 19.99 -10.17
C GLU A 367 -28.19 20.23 -9.12
N SER A 368 -27.98 19.82 -7.87
CA SER A 368 -28.96 19.89 -6.77
C SER A 368 -29.13 21.29 -6.15
N ASN A 369 -28.36 22.30 -6.56
CA ASN A 369 -28.48 23.68 -6.05
C ASN A 369 -29.11 24.70 -7.03
N GLN A 370 -29.62 24.26 -8.20
CA GLN A 370 -30.24 25.17 -9.18
C GLN A 370 -31.78 25.25 -9.13
N THR A 371 -32.47 24.51 -8.25
CA THR A 371 -33.95 24.51 -8.15
C THR A 371 -34.55 25.37 -7.04
N SER A 372 -33.79 26.27 -6.39
CA SER A 372 -34.29 27.14 -5.31
C SER A 372 -34.19 28.66 -5.59
N LYS A 373 -34.27 29.05 -6.86
CA LYS A 373 -34.55 30.43 -7.25
C LYS A 373 -35.62 30.50 -8.35
N THR A 374 -36.84 30.11 -7.99
CA THR A 374 -38.04 30.68 -8.63
C THR A 374 -38.73 31.56 -7.61
N ASP A 375 -38.76 32.85 -7.92
CA ASP A 375 -39.37 33.93 -7.12
C ASP A 375 -40.85 33.64 -6.80
N PRO A 376 -41.35 34.07 -5.63
CA PRO A 376 -42.77 34.09 -5.33
C PRO A 376 -43.40 35.32 -5.99
N SER A 377 -44.03 35.13 -7.16
CA SER A 377 -44.97 36.11 -7.71
C SER A 377 -46.09 35.43 -8.46
N THR A 378 -47.15 35.07 -7.74
CA THR A 378 -48.55 35.39 -8.09
C THR A 378 -49.47 35.13 -6.92
#